data_AF-A0A9P6QNE1-F1
#
_entry.id   AF-A0A9P6QNE1-F1
#
_cell.length_a   1.000
_cell.length_b   1.000
_cell.length_c   1.000
_cell.angle_alpha   90.00
_cell.angle_beta   90.00
_cell.angle_gamma   90.00
#
_symmetry.space_group_name_H-M   'P 1'
#
loop_
_entity.id
_entity.type
_entity.pdbx_description
1 polymer ?
#
loop_
_entity_poly.entity_id
_entity_poly.type
_entity_poly.pdbx_seq_one_letter_code
_entity_poly.pdbx_strand_id
1 'polypeptide(L)'
;TAHITRLRRDIPDLVCLKENSDPELPESVLFPIEIKRLVLLQPGDLLHDYLVEDRTEDTRRVMGPVNQVFGYMRLNGYRYGILSTYEQTWFMK
;
A
#
# COMPACT_ATOMS: atom_id res chain seq x y z
N THR A 1 -18.92 -2.90 21.49
CA THR A 1 -18.98 -1.46 21.23
C THR A 1 -17.95 -1.15 20.16
N ALA A 2 -18.36 -0.68 18.98
CA ALA A 2 -17.43 -0.35 17.89
C ALA A 2 -17.74 1.06 17.40
N HIS A 3 -16.69 1.87 17.20
CA HIS A 3 -16.76 3.29 16.89
C HIS A 3 -15.88 3.66 15.68
N ILE A 4 -16.58 4.18 14.66
CA ILE A 4 -16.34 5.24 13.65
C ILE A 4 -15.01 5.34 12.86
N THR A 5 -15.13 4.94 11.58
CA THR A 5 -14.90 5.58 10.25
C THR A 5 -14.10 6.87 10.03
N ARG A 6 -13.27 6.87 8.96
CA ARG A 6 -13.19 7.94 7.94
C ARG A 6 -12.72 7.36 6.58
N LEU A 7 -13.54 7.47 5.53
CA LEU A 7 -13.24 7.00 4.16
C LEU A 7 -13.08 8.19 3.20
N ARG A 8 -11.86 8.36 2.65
CA ARG A 8 -11.54 8.94 1.31
C ARG A 8 -10.10 8.60 0.85
N ARG A 9 -9.32 7.79 1.59
CA ARG A 9 -7.92 7.43 1.32
C ARG A 9 -7.66 5.91 1.28
N ASP A 10 -8.72 5.11 1.23
CA ASP A 10 -8.68 3.68 1.57
C ASP A 10 -9.03 2.77 0.38
N ILE A 11 -8.95 3.30 -0.85
CA ILE A 11 -9.20 2.56 -2.08
C ILE A 11 -7.87 2.51 -2.84
N PRO A 12 -7.35 1.32 -3.14
CA PRO A 12 -6.20 1.16 -4.03
C PRO A 12 -6.43 1.84 -5.38
N ASP A 13 -5.38 2.37 -6.01
CA ASP A 13 -5.49 2.92 -7.36
C ASP A 13 -5.99 1.86 -8.35
N LEU A 14 -5.53 0.60 -8.20
CA LEU A 14 -6.03 -0.57 -8.91
C LEU A 14 -6.10 -1.78 -7.98
N VAL A 15 -6.90 -2.77 -8.37
CA VAL A 15 -6.94 -4.09 -7.72
C VAL A 15 -6.76 -5.19 -8.77
N CYS A 16 -6.07 -6.26 -8.38
CA CYS A 16 -6.06 -7.49 -9.17
C CYS A 16 -7.23 -8.36 -8.74
N LEU A 17 -8.08 -8.74 -9.70
CA LEU A 17 -9.26 -9.57 -9.45
C LEU A 17 -9.00 -11.01 -9.88
N LYS A 18 -9.67 -11.94 -9.21
CA LYS A 18 -9.78 -13.32 -9.67
C LYS A 18 -10.61 -13.36 -10.96
N GLU A 19 -10.23 -14.20 -11.90
CA GLU A 19 -10.95 -14.31 -13.17
C GLU A 19 -12.41 -14.70 -12.94
N ASN A 20 -13.34 -14.06 -13.67
CA ASN A 20 -14.79 -14.28 -13.60
C ASN A 20 -15.43 -14.06 -12.22
N SER A 21 -14.81 -13.26 -11.35
CA SER A 21 -15.34 -12.92 -10.03
C SER A 21 -15.98 -11.52 -10.01
N ASP A 22 -16.89 -11.30 -9.07
CA ASP A 22 -17.61 -10.03 -8.93
C ASP A 22 -16.68 -8.97 -8.29
N PRO A 23 -16.37 -7.87 -8.98
CA PRO A 23 -15.46 -6.83 -8.47
C PRO A 23 -15.96 -6.14 -7.18
N GLU A 24 -17.27 -6.23 -6.88
CA GLU A 24 -17.85 -5.64 -5.66
C GLU A 24 -17.63 -6.53 -4.42
N LEU A 25 -17.24 -7.79 -4.61
CA LEU A 25 -17.00 -8.74 -3.53
C LEU A 25 -15.52 -8.68 -3.06
N PRO A 26 -15.25 -8.44 -1.77
CA PRO A 26 -13.87 -8.34 -1.26
C PRO A 26 -13.01 -9.59 -1.51
N GLU A 27 -13.60 -10.78 -1.50
CA GLU A 27 -12.93 -12.06 -1.75
C GLU A 27 -12.50 -12.25 -3.21
N SER A 28 -13.03 -11.44 -4.13
CA SER A 28 -12.63 -11.41 -5.53
C SER A 28 -11.27 -10.73 -5.72
N VAL A 29 -10.83 -9.90 -4.77
CA VAL A 29 -9.58 -9.15 -4.84
C VAL A 29 -8.41 -10.03 -4.36
N LEU A 30 -7.44 -10.24 -5.25
CA LEU A 30 -6.22 -10.97 -4.95
C LEU A 30 -5.19 -10.10 -4.23
N PHE A 31 -4.99 -8.86 -4.72
CA PHE A 31 -4.11 -7.87 -4.10
C PHE A 31 -4.40 -6.44 -4.61
N PRO A 32 -4.14 -5.42 -3.78
CA PRO A 32 -4.19 -4.02 -4.16
C PRO A 32 -2.90 -3.59 -4.87
N ILE A 33 -3.02 -2.58 -5.73
CA ILE A 33 -1.92 -1.94 -6.45
C ILE A 33 -2.03 -0.44 -6.24
N GLU A 34 -1.00 0.17 -5.68
CA GLU A 34 -0.86 1.62 -5.58
C GLU A 34 0.14 2.12 -6.62
N ILE A 35 -0.23 3.17 -7.36
CA ILE A 35 0.58 3.77 -8.42
C ILE A 35 0.99 5.18 -7.99
N LYS A 36 2.31 5.43 -7.96
CA LYS A 36 2.85 6.77 -7.69
C LYS A 36 3.68 7.26 -8.86
N ARG A 37 3.66 8.57 -9.11
CA ARG A 37 4.44 9.16 -10.20
C ARG A 37 5.94 9.15 -9.92
N LEU A 38 6.33 9.51 -8.70
CA LEU A 38 7.73 9.63 -8.27
C LEU A 38 7.84 9.12 -6.85
N VAL A 39 8.47 7.95 -6.70
CA VAL A 39 8.92 7.44 -5.40
C VAL A 39 10.32 6.87 -5.61
N LEU A 40 11.30 7.48 -4.97
CA LEU A 40 12.65 6.95 -4.87
C LEU A 40 12.72 6.14 -3.58
N LEU A 41 12.29 4.88 -3.65
CA LEU A 41 12.43 3.91 -2.56
C LEU A 41 13.76 3.18 -2.74
N GLN A 42 14.78 3.60 -2.02
CA GLN A 42 16.05 2.89 -1.92
C GLN A 42 15.94 1.78 -0.85
N PRO A 43 16.66 0.66 -0.98
CA PRO A 43 16.66 -0.41 0.02
C PRO A 43 16.99 0.07 1.45
N GLY A 44 17.81 1.12 1.57
CA GLY A 44 18.18 1.73 2.84
C GLY A 44 17.05 2.52 3.52
N ASP A 45 16.05 2.98 2.78
CA ASP A 45 14.98 3.83 3.33
C ASP A 45 14.08 3.03 4.29
N LEU A 46 13.81 1.76 3.97
CA LEU A 46 13.08 0.84 4.86
C LEU A 46 13.85 0.56 6.15
N LEU A 47 15.18 0.40 6.03
CA LEU A 47 16.04 0.16 7.18
C LEU A 47 16.16 1.41 8.06
N HIS A 48 16.19 2.59 7.45
CA HIS A 48 16.25 3.87 8.16
C HIS A 48 14.96 4.15 8.95
N ASP A 49 13.78 3.91 8.37
CA ASP A 49 12.50 4.07 9.10
C ASP A 49 12.35 3.06 10.26
N TYR A 50 12.96 1.88 10.16
CA TYR A 50 12.95 0.89 11.24
C TYR A 50 13.94 1.22 12.37
N LEU A 51 15.09 1.81 12.05
CA LEU A 51 16.19 2.02 13.01
C LEU A 51 16.26 3.43 13.60
N VAL A 52 15.62 4.44 12.97
CA VAL A 52 15.75 5.84 13.37
C VAL A 52 14.41 6.38 13.86
N GLU A 53 14.32 6.68 15.15
CA GLU A 53 13.11 7.21 15.80
C GLU A 53 12.74 8.62 15.31
N ASP A 54 13.71 9.38 14.79
CA ASP A 54 13.50 10.74 14.30
C ASP A 54 13.24 10.77 12.79
N ARG A 55 11.96 10.73 12.42
CA ARG A 55 11.53 10.72 11.02
C ARG A 55 11.67 12.11 10.41
N THR A 56 12.62 12.28 9.50
CA THR A 56 12.67 13.47 8.63
C THR A 56 11.44 13.55 7.72
N GLU A 57 11.09 14.75 7.24
CA GLU A 57 9.96 14.95 6.31
C GLU A 57 10.12 14.11 5.02
N ASP A 58 11.36 13.93 4.57
CA ASP A 58 11.68 13.14 3.38
C ASP A 58 11.41 11.64 3.60
N THR A 59 11.81 11.07 4.74
CA THR A 59 11.48 9.68 5.08
C THR A 59 9.97 9.45 5.14
N ARG A 60 9.21 10.41 5.69
CA ARG A 60 7.73 10.33 5.73
C ARG A 60 7.11 10.36 4.33
N ARG A 61 7.67 11.13 3.39
CA ARG A 61 7.21 11.20 1.99
C ARG A 61 7.46 9.87 1.25
N VAL A 62 8.61 9.25 1.47
CA VAL A 62 8.99 7.98 0.84
C VAL A 62 8.20 6.80 1.42
N MET A 63 7.95 6.79 2.73
CA MET A 63 7.24 5.70 3.41
C MET A 63 5.71 5.81 3.33
N GLY A 64 5.16 6.98 3.01
CA GLY A 64 3.72 7.19 2.86
C GLY A 64 3.06 6.17 1.92
N PRO A 65 3.55 5.97 0.69
CA PRO A 65 3.04 4.96 -0.25
C PRO A 65 3.14 3.52 0.26
N VAL A 66 4.25 3.17 0.93
CA VAL A 66 4.45 1.82 1.50
C VAL A 66 3.42 1.56 2.59
N ASN A 67 3.26 2.51 3.51
CA ASN A 67 2.27 2.45 4.59
C ASN A 67 0.84 2.40 4.05
N GLN A 68 0.58 3.05 2.91
CA GLN A 68 -0.72 3.00 2.24
C GLN A 68 -1.05 1.58 1.75
N VAL A 69 -0.10 0.91 1.07
CA VAL A 69 -0.28 -0.49 0.63
C VAL A 69 -0.48 -1.45 1.81
N PHE A 70 0.36 -1.36 2.84
CA PHE A 70 0.18 -2.17 4.06
C PHE A 70 -1.15 -1.84 4.78
N GLY A 71 -1.61 -0.60 4.72
CA GLY A 71 -2.93 -0.18 5.19
C GLY A 71 -4.03 -0.96 4.50
N TYR A 72 -4.02 -1.02 3.16
CA TYR A 72 -5.00 -1.80 2.40
C TYR A 72 -4.95 -3.29 2.75
N MET A 73 -3.75 -3.86 2.82
CA MET A 73 -3.55 -5.28 3.15
C MET A 73 -4.13 -5.61 4.53
N ARG A 74 -3.82 -4.79 5.53
CA ARG A 74 -4.30 -5.00 6.90
C ARG A 74 -5.80 -4.83 7.03
N LEU A 75 -6.39 -3.81 6.39
CA LEU A 75 -7.81 -3.51 6.54
C LEU A 75 -8.72 -4.50 5.80
N ASN A 76 -8.24 -5.07 4.70
CA ASN A 76 -9.05 -5.96 3.84
C ASN A 76 -8.60 -7.44 3.90
N GLY A 77 -7.60 -7.77 4.71
CA GLY A 77 -7.09 -9.13 4.84
C GLY A 77 -6.33 -9.64 3.61
N TYR A 78 -5.79 -8.74 2.78
CA TYR A 78 -4.99 -9.14 1.63
C TYR A 78 -3.62 -9.65 2.07
N ARG A 79 -3.17 -10.73 1.43
CA ARG A 79 -1.87 -11.35 1.72
C ARG A 79 -0.70 -10.71 0.98
N TYR A 80 -0.99 -10.05 -0.13
CA TYR A 80 0.01 -9.43 -0.99
C TYR A 80 -0.43 -8.02 -1.34
N GLY A 81 0.52 -7.18 -1.72
CA GLY A 81 0.29 -5.83 -2.22
C GLY A 81 1.36 -5.41 -3.21
N ILE A 82 1.04 -4.45 -4.07
CA ILE A 82 1.99 -3.90 -5.04
C ILE A 82 2.06 -2.38 -4.87
N LEU A 83 3.28 -1.87 -4.85
CA LEU A 83 3.56 -0.45 -5.10
C LEU A 83 4.28 -0.35 -6.44
N SER A 84 3.79 0.49 -7.34
CA SER A 84 4.41 0.71 -8.65
C SER A 84 4.63 2.19 -8.91
N THR A 85 5.73 2.49 -9.59
CA THR A 85 6.00 3.77 -10.23
C THR A 85 6.23 3.56 -11.71
N TYR A 86 6.42 4.64 -12.46
CA TYR A 86 6.83 4.52 -13.87
C TYR A 86 8.17 3.80 -14.08
N GLU A 87 9.03 3.75 -13.04
CA GLU A 87 10.39 3.23 -13.16
C GLU A 87 10.59 1.88 -12.45
N GLN A 88 9.86 1.63 -11.35
CA GLN A 88 10.10 0.48 -10.48
C GLN A 88 8.79 -0.07 -9.92
N THR A 89 8.79 -1.36 -9.56
CA THR A 89 7.63 -2.02 -8.97
C THR A 89 8.11 -2.92 -7.82
N TRP A 90 7.47 -2.77 -6.66
CA TRP A 90 7.74 -3.53 -5.45
C TRP A 90 6.56 -4.44 -5.13
N PHE A 91 6.87 -5.72 -4.94
CA PHE A 91 5.93 -6.75 -4.49
C PHE A 91 6.09 -6.93 -2.97
N MET A 92 4.98 -6.82 -2.25
CA MET A 92 4.94 -6.85 -0.78
C MET A 92 4.16 -8.08 -0.30
N LYS A 93 4.59 -8.63 0.84
CA LYS A 93 4.02 -9.80 1.50
C LYS A 93 3.98 -9.60 3.01
#